data_AF-Q7P528-F1
#
_entry.id   AF-Q7P528-F1
#
_cell.length_a   1.000
_cell.length_b   1.000
_cell.length_c   1.000
_cell.angle_alpha   90.00
_cell.angle_beta   90.00
_cell.angle_gamma   90.00
#
_symmetry.space_group_name_H-M   'P 1'
#
loop_
_entity.id
_entity.type
_entity.pdbx_description
1 polymer ?
#
loop_
_entity_poly.entity_id
_entity_poly.type
_entity_poly.pdbx_seq_one_letter_code
_entity_poly.pdbx_strand_id
1 'polypeptide(L)'
;MAIKSGDKVAIKSDDKVAIKIQDEQLKKILEYIKKYNNCKTSDIENLLSVKSSRARKLLSILVSEKKIQALGQNKNRYYVLSE
;
A
#
# COMPACT_ATOMS: atom_id res chain seq x y z
N MET A 1 -16.01 -22.77 -21.74
CA MET A 1 -16.37 -22.21 -20.43
C MET A 1 -15.93 -20.75 -20.43
N ALA A 2 -16.87 -19.81 -20.54
CA ALA A 2 -16.59 -18.38 -20.50
C ALA A 2 -17.15 -17.82 -19.20
N ILE A 3 -16.30 -17.20 -18.37
CA ILE A 3 -16.74 -16.17 -17.42
C ILE A 3 -15.61 -15.16 -17.21
N LYS A 4 -15.84 -14.03 -17.85
CA LYS A 4 -15.28 -12.70 -17.75
C LYS A 4 -15.47 -12.14 -16.34
N SER A 5 -14.43 -11.58 -15.72
CA SER A 5 -14.60 -10.53 -14.71
C SER A 5 -13.31 -9.70 -14.60
N GLY A 6 -13.15 -8.82 -15.57
CA GLY A 6 -12.28 -7.65 -15.43
C GLY A 6 -13.11 -6.54 -14.82
N ASP A 7 -13.19 -6.50 -13.49
CA ASP A 7 -13.81 -5.38 -12.79
C ASP A 7 -12.74 -4.31 -12.52
N LYS A 8 -12.49 -3.49 -13.55
CA LYS A 8 -11.72 -2.24 -13.44
C LYS A 8 -12.59 -1.26 -12.65
N VAL A 9 -12.44 -1.30 -11.33
CA VAL A 9 -13.17 -0.44 -10.39
C VAL A 9 -12.92 1.03 -10.73
N ALA A 10 -14.01 1.74 -11.04
CA ALA A 10 -14.04 3.16 -11.31
C ALA A 10 -13.45 3.95 -10.13
N ILE A 11 -12.36 4.67 -10.36
CA ILE A 11 -11.84 5.65 -9.41
C ILE A 11 -12.60 6.94 -9.71
N LYS A 12 -13.64 7.22 -8.92
CA LYS A 12 -14.28 8.54 -8.89
C LYS A 12 -13.29 9.49 -8.21
N SER A 13 -12.83 10.49 -8.96
CA SER A 13 -11.98 11.59 -8.53
C SER A 13 -12.77 12.57 -7.64
N ASP A 14 -12.57 12.50 -6.33
CA ASP A 14 -12.74 13.61 -5.38
C ASP A 14 -11.35 14.23 -5.09
N ASP A 15 -10.80 14.87 -6.11
CA ASP A 15 -9.37 14.83 -6.46
C ASP A 15 -8.41 15.77 -5.69
N LYS A 16 -8.82 16.59 -4.72
CA LYS A 16 -7.88 17.56 -4.11
C LYS A 16 -7.52 17.36 -2.64
N VAL A 17 -8.41 16.77 -1.85
CA VAL A 17 -8.15 16.55 -0.41
C VAL A 17 -7.61 15.13 -0.19
N ALA A 18 -8.14 14.15 -0.92
CA ALA A 18 -7.72 12.76 -0.82
C ALA A 18 -6.27 12.53 -1.27
N ILE A 19 -5.77 13.31 -2.24
CA ILE A 19 -4.39 13.20 -2.75
C ILE A 19 -3.39 13.62 -1.67
N LYS A 20 -3.58 14.78 -1.03
CA LYS A 20 -2.68 15.26 0.04
C LYS A 20 -2.57 14.26 1.21
N ILE A 21 -3.70 13.67 1.59
CA ILE A 21 -3.75 12.65 2.64
C ILE A 21 -2.97 11.39 2.21
N GLN A 22 -3.06 11.01 0.94
CA GLN A 22 -2.36 9.84 0.42
C GLN A 22 -0.84 10.02 0.44
N ASP A 23 -0.31 11.16 -0.01
CA ASP A 23 1.13 11.43 0.03
C ASP A 23 1.69 11.37 1.45
N GLU A 24 0.96 11.94 2.42
CA GLU A 24 1.35 11.89 3.83
C GLU A 24 1.32 10.46 4.40
N GLN A 25 0.32 9.66 4.01
CA GLN A 25 0.23 8.24 4.36
C GLN A 25 1.41 7.44 3.80
N LEU A 26 1.75 7.66 2.52
CA LEU A 26 2.89 7.01 1.86
C LEU A 26 4.20 7.37 2.57
N LYS A 27 4.39 8.63 2.92
CA LYS A 27 5.58 9.09 3.67
C LYS A 27 5.68 8.44 5.04
N LYS A 28 4.57 8.39 5.80
CA LYS A 28 4.51 7.69 7.10
C LYS A 28 4.86 6.21 6.99
N ILE A 29 4.38 5.52 5.95
CA ILE A 29 4.74 4.10 5.70
C ILE A 29 6.25 3.98 5.47
N LEU A 30 6.85 4.85 4.67
CA LEU A 30 8.29 4.82 4.39
C LEU A 30 9.12 5.08 5.66
N GLU A 31 8.74 6.07 6.47
CA GLU A 31 9.40 6.33 7.76
C GLU A 31 9.28 5.14 8.71
N TYR A 32 8.11 4.49 8.73
CA TYR A 32 7.90 3.27 9.50
C TYR A 32 8.82 2.15 9.02
N ILE A 33 8.85 1.83 7.72
CA ILE A 33 9.74 0.80 7.18
C ILE A 33 11.21 1.16 7.43
N LYS A 34 11.59 2.43 7.34
CA LYS A 34 12.94 2.90 7.68
C LYS A 34 13.31 2.68 9.14
N LYS A 35 12.34 2.83 10.05
CA LYS A 35 12.54 2.63 11.50
C LYS A 35 12.57 1.14 11.89
N TYR A 36 11.75 0.31 11.23
CA TYR A 36 11.55 -1.10 11.58
C TYR A 36 12.21 -2.09 10.59
N ASN A 37 12.89 -1.61 9.55
CA ASN A 37 13.43 -2.32 8.37
C ASN A 37 12.42 -3.09 7.52
N ASN A 38 11.25 -3.45 8.06
CA ASN A 38 10.20 -4.17 7.38
C ASN A 38 8.82 -3.73 7.88
N CYS A 39 7.79 -3.99 7.08
CA CYS A 39 6.40 -3.86 7.51
C CYS A 39 5.52 -4.93 6.87
N LYS A 40 4.42 -5.27 7.55
CA LYS A 40 3.32 -6.05 6.98
C LYS A 40 2.11 -5.16 6.72
N THR A 41 1.16 -5.65 5.93
CA THR A 41 -0.09 -4.95 5.70
C THR A 41 -0.82 -4.63 7.01
N SER A 42 -0.81 -5.57 7.98
CA SER A 42 -1.39 -5.36 9.31
C SER A 42 -0.71 -4.23 10.09
N ASP A 43 0.61 -4.05 9.95
CA ASP A 43 1.30 -2.94 10.60
C ASP A 43 0.84 -1.61 10.01
N ILE A 44 0.66 -1.55 8.69
CA ILE A 44 0.17 -0.35 8.00
C ILE A 44 -1.30 -0.05 8.35
N GLU A 45 -2.12 -1.08 8.49
CA GLU A 45 -3.51 -0.97 8.96
C GLU A 45 -3.55 -0.29 10.34
N ASN A 46 -2.72 -0.75 11.28
CA ASN A 46 -2.63 -0.17 12.62
C ASN A 46 -1.97 1.22 12.63
N LEU A 47 -0.92 1.43 11.84
CA LEU A 47 -0.17 2.68 11.77
C LEU A 47 -1.03 3.84 11.25
N LEU A 48 -1.82 3.59 10.20
CA LEU A 48 -2.64 4.60 9.54
C LEU A 48 -4.10 4.52 9.97
N SER A 49 -4.49 3.53 10.78
CA SER A 49 -5.87 3.20 11.13
C SER A 49 -6.77 3.09 9.88
N VAL A 50 -6.29 2.36 8.87
CA VAL A 50 -6.97 2.19 7.58
C VAL A 50 -7.37 0.74 7.35
N LYS A 51 -8.40 0.52 6.53
CA LYS A 51 -8.79 -0.83 6.09
C LYS A 51 -7.68 -1.50 5.28
N SER A 52 -7.61 -2.82 5.35
CA SER A 52 -6.66 -3.68 4.61
C SER A 52 -6.64 -3.45 3.10
N SER A 53 -7.77 -3.08 2.50
CA SER A 53 -7.86 -2.71 1.08
C SER A 53 -7.08 -1.43 0.78
N ARG A 54 -7.16 -0.41 1.66
CA ARG A 54 -6.43 0.85 1.50
C ARG A 54 -4.94 0.67 1.77
N ALA A 55 -4.57 -0.06 2.81
CA ALA A 55 -3.17 -0.40 3.10
C ALA A 55 -2.51 -1.10 1.90
N ARG A 56 -3.18 -2.10 1.30
CA ARG A 56 -2.69 -2.77 0.07
C ARG A 56 -2.52 -1.82 -1.11
N LYS A 57 -3.45 -0.88 -1.33
CA LYS A 57 -3.31 0.14 -2.38
C LYS A 57 -2.09 1.02 -2.15
N LEU A 58 -1.89 1.52 -0.93
CA LEU A 58 -0.72 2.34 -0.57
C LEU A 58 0.60 1.59 -0.79
N LEU A 59 0.67 0.34 -0.32
CA LEU A 59 1.83 -0.53 -0.54
C LEU A 59 2.06 -0.80 -2.03
N SER A 60 1.00 -1.03 -2.80
CA SER A 60 1.11 -1.23 -4.26
C SER A 60 1.65 0.01 -4.98
N ILE A 61 1.30 1.21 -4.52
CA ILE A 61 1.82 2.47 -5.07
C ILE A 61 3.31 2.58 -4.76
N LEU A 62 3.72 2.34 -3.51
CA LEU A 62 5.15 2.38 -3.13
C LEU A 62 6.00 1.35 -3.87
N VAL A 63 5.45 0.15 -4.11
CA VAL A 63 6.10 -0.88 -4.94
C VAL A 63 6.21 -0.42 -6.39
N SER A 64 5.15 0.20 -6.93
CA SER A 64 5.16 0.74 -8.29
C SER A 64 6.15 1.90 -8.45
N GLU A 65 6.33 2.71 -7.41
CA GLU A 65 7.35 3.76 -7.34
C GLU A 65 8.75 3.22 -7.03
N LYS A 66 8.92 1.90 -6.87
CA LYS A 66 10.18 1.25 -6.47
C LYS A 66 10.79 1.82 -5.18
N LYS A 67 9.97 2.36 -4.27
CA LYS A 67 10.44 2.81 -2.95
C LYS A 67 10.53 1.64 -1.96
N ILE A 68 9.68 0.63 -2.15
CA ILE A 68 9.65 -0.58 -1.33
C ILE A 68 9.58 -1.82 -2.21
N GLN A 69 10.05 -2.94 -1.70
CA GLN A 69 9.96 -4.23 -2.34
C GLN A 69 9.09 -5.18 -1.52
N ALA A 70 8.14 -5.84 -2.17
CA ALA A 70 7.32 -6.87 -1.55
C ALA A 70 8.07 -8.20 -1.55
N LEU A 71 8.41 -8.70 -0.38
CA LEU A 71 9.10 -9.98 -0.15
C LEU A 71 8.17 -10.96 0.59
N GLY A 72 8.44 -12.25 0.42
CA GLY A 72 7.67 -13.32 1.06
C GLY A 72 6.48 -13.84 0.24
N GLN A 73 5.93 -14.98 0.68
CA GLN A 73 4.87 -15.70 -0.02
C GLN A 73 3.53 -15.57 0.72
N ASN A 74 2.47 -15.23 -0.03
CA ASN A 74 1.06 -15.18 0.37
C ASN A 74 0.80 -14.62 1.79
N LYS A 75 0.76 -15.47 2.82
CA LYS A 75 0.41 -15.13 4.20
C LYS A 75 1.52 -14.40 4.96
N ASN A 76 2.76 -14.56 4.53
CA ASN A 76 3.94 -13.96 5.17
C ASN A 76 4.58 -12.91 4.26
N ARG A 77 3.75 -12.20 3.48
CA ARG A 77 4.23 -11.08 2.66
C ARG A 77 4.57 -9.90 3.55
N TYR A 78 5.82 -9.46 3.47
CA TYR A 78 6.32 -8.26 4.13
C TYR A 78 6.94 -7.34 3.09
N TYR A 79 7.09 -6.08 3.44
CA TYR A 79 7.62 -5.05 2.57
C TYR A 79 8.85 -4.45 3.22
N VAL A 80 9.91 -4.30 2.43
CA VAL A 80 11.18 -3.70 2.86
C VAL A 80 11.46 -2.48 2.00
N LEU A 81 12.30 -1.57 2.48
CA LEU A 81 12.80 -0.49 1.63
C LEU A 81 13.57 -1.10 0.47
N SER A 82 13.29 -0.60 -0.74
CA SER A 82 14.13 -0.88 -1.90
C SER A 82 15.24 0.15 -1.86
N GLU A 83 16.43 -0.27 -1.46
CA GLU A 83 17.66 0.53 -1.66
C GLU A 83 18.14 0.41 -3.12
#